data_AF-Q9C4M6-F1
#
_entry.id   AF-Q9C4M6-F1
#
_cell.length_a   1.000
_cell.length_b   1.000
_cell.length_c   1.000
_cell.angle_alpha   90.00
_cell.angle_beta   90.00
_cell.angle_gamma   90.00
#
_symmetry.space_group_name_H-M   'P 1'
#
loop_
_entity.id
_entity.type
_entity.pdbx_description
1 polymer ?
#
loop_
_entity_poly.entity_id
_entity_poly.type
_entity_poly.pdbx_seq_one_letter_code
_entity_poly.pdbx_strand_id
1 'polypeptide(L)'
;ASNAAKVARKSGGFNAYATEPVMIGEIQVLGIDSLYLAKMNILRDKSRILELANTRSKTLSSLGAGAKDIEVNVYERPHRMLIVHLIVDVRDAMGANVVNSMCEYVAPEIEKITGGRVNLRILSNLTKYRVAYASAVFSKDIIGKEAVDNIVEAYRMAVVDIYRASTNNKGIMNGIDAVLVATMNDWRAAEANAHSYAALEGYGPLAKYEKNSNGDLVGTIEIPIAVGTVGGTTGSIDKARIARKILGVSNATEFAGVLAAVGLAQNFSAVRALATE
;
A
#
# COMPACT_ATOMS: atom_id res chain seq x y z
N ALA A 1 -6.26 3.89 19.99
CA ALA A 1 -5.45 4.93 19.33
C ALA A 1 -4.91 5.98 20.30
N SER A 2 -5.75 6.82 20.92
CA SER A 2 -5.27 7.96 21.72
C SER A 2 -4.40 7.59 22.92
N ASN A 3 -4.74 6.50 23.63
CA ASN A 3 -3.92 5.99 24.73
C ASN A 3 -2.54 5.55 24.23
N ALA A 4 -2.48 4.71 23.20
CA ALA A 4 -1.24 4.28 22.56
C ALA A 4 -0.37 5.47 22.12
N ALA A 5 -0.97 6.49 21.50
CA ALA A 5 -0.23 7.70 21.10
C ALA A 5 0.31 8.47 22.30
N LYS A 6 -0.44 8.57 23.40
CA LYS A 6 0.04 9.19 24.65
C LYS A 6 1.24 8.44 25.24
N VAL A 7 1.22 7.11 25.18
CA VAL A 7 2.33 6.26 25.64
C VAL A 7 3.55 6.44 24.75
N ALA A 8 3.40 6.28 23.43
CA ALA A 8 4.50 6.42 22.47
C ALA A 8 5.21 7.78 22.58
N ARG A 9 4.46 8.87 22.80
CA ARG A 9 5.03 10.22 22.99
C ARG A 9 6.06 10.32 24.11
N LYS A 10 5.97 9.47 25.14
CA LYS A 10 6.94 9.45 26.25
C LYS A 10 8.32 8.92 25.82
N SER A 11 8.38 8.24 24.69
CA SER A 11 9.58 7.66 24.09
C SER A 11 9.89 8.26 22.71
N GLY A 12 9.41 9.48 22.43
CA GLY A 12 9.68 10.20 21.18
C GLY A 12 8.57 10.16 20.12
N GLY A 13 7.51 9.38 20.35
CA GLY A 13 6.37 9.27 19.42
C GLY A 13 6.58 8.22 18.34
N PHE A 14 5.95 8.44 17.19
CA PHE A 14 6.08 7.56 16.03
C PHE A 14 7.03 8.17 15.01
N ASN A 15 7.91 7.34 14.45
CA ASN A 15 8.67 7.67 13.25
C ASN A 15 8.03 6.98 12.07
N ALA A 16 7.64 7.74 11.04
CA ALA A 16 6.96 7.19 9.88
C ALA A 16 7.48 7.81 8.58
N TYR A 17 7.50 7.01 7.52
CA TYR A 17 7.79 7.44 6.16
C TYR A 17 7.06 6.53 5.17
N ALA A 18 7.02 6.91 3.90
CA ALA A 18 6.48 6.06 2.85
C ALA A 18 7.34 6.17 1.59
N THR A 19 7.28 5.13 0.76
CA THR A 19 7.94 5.12 -0.55
C THR A 19 7.25 6.09 -1.51
N GLU A 20 7.80 6.19 -2.72
CA GLU A 20 7.16 6.94 -3.80
C GLU A 20 5.74 6.40 -4.09
N PRO A 21 4.80 7.28 -4.48
CA PRO A 21 3.40 6.90 -4.72
C PRO A 21 3.23 6.19 -6.07
N VAL A 22 3.80 4.98 -6.16
CA VAL A 22 3.86 4.19 -7.38
C VAL A 22 2.78 3.11 -7.39
N MET A 23 1.92 3.18 -8.41
CA MET A 23 0.83 2.25 -8.64
C MET A 23 1.13 1.32 -9.81
N ILE A 24 0.43 0.19 -9.85
CA ILE A 24 0.53 -0.80 -10.93
C ILE A 24 -0.78 -0.75 -11.74
N GLY A 25 -0.65 -0.60 -13.05
CA GLY A 25 -1.71 -0.84 -14.02
C GLY A 25 -1.51 -2.17 -14.72
N GLU A 26 -2.54 -3.00 -14.83
CA GLU A 26 -2.50 -4.30 -15.47
C GLU A 26 -3.18 -4.26 -16.84
N ILE A 27 -2.51 -4.84 -17.83
CA ILE A 27 -3.04 -5.03 -19.18
C ILE A 27 -2.97 -6.52 -19.48
N GLN A 28 -4.13 -7.16 -19.54
CA GLN A 28 -4.24 -8.58 -19.86
C GLN A 28 -4.27 -8.79 -21.37
N VAL A 29 -3.33 -9.58 -21.89
CA VAL A 29 -3.22 -9.91 -23.31
C VAL A 29 -3.44 -11.41 -23.53
N LEU A 30 -4.34 -11.73 -24.45
CA LEU A 30 -4.80 -13.09 -24.77
C LEU A 30 -4.54 -13.42 -26.24
N GLY A 31 -4.62 -14.71 -26.59
CA GLY A 31 -4.49 -15.16 -27.99
C GLY A 31 -3.08 -14.95 -28.57
N ILE A 32 -2.04 -15.09 -27.74
CA ILE A 32 -0.65 -14.91 -28.15
C ILE A 32 -0.02 -16.26 -28.54
N ASP A 33 0.47 -16.36 -29.77
CA ASP A 33 1.12 -17.54 -30.33
C ASP A 33 2.44 -17.90 -29.61
N SER A 34 3.26 -16.89 -29.27
CA SER A 34 4.50 -17.07 -28.50
C SER A 34 4.61 -16.03 -27.39
N LEU A 35 4.32 -16.45 -26.15
CA LEU A 35 4.27 -15.57 -24.98
C LEU A 35 5.63 -14.91 -24.69
N TYR A 36 6.71 -15.69 -24.78
CA TYR A 36 8.05 -15.17 -24.52
C TYR A 36 8.56 -14.23 -25.61
N LEU A 37 8.23 -14.51 -26.88
CA LEU A 37 8.54 -13.57 -27.97
C LEU A 37 7.77 -12.26 -27.80
N ALA A 38 6.48 -12.33 -27.48
CA ALA A 38 5.67 -11.16 -27.17
C ALA A 38 6.24 -10.35 -26.00
N LYS A 39 6.65 -11.02 -24.91
CA LYS A 39 7.35 -10.39 -23.78
C LYS A 39 8.64 -9.68 -24.23
N MET A 40 9.48 -10.34 -25.01
CA MET A 40 10.73 -9.75 -25.52
C MET A 40 10.45 -8.50 -26.38
N ASN A 41 9.45 -8.56 -27.25
CA ASN A 41 9.08 -7.43 -28.10
C ASN A 41 8.55 -6.23 -27.29
N ILE A 42 7.73 -6.48 -26.26
CA ILE A 42 7.27 -5.42 -25.34
C ILE A 42 8.46 -4.79 -24.61
N LEU A 43 9.38 -5.60 -24.09
CA LEU A 43 10.54 -5.10 -23.36
C LEU A 43 11.51 -4.33 -24.27
N ARG A 44 11.68 -4.75 -25.53
CA ARG A 44 12.46 -4.03 -26.54
C ARG A 44 11.86 -2.66 -26.85
N ASP A 45 10.54 -2.58 -26.95
CA ASP A 45 9.81 -1.36 -27.28
C ASP A 45 9.40 -0.54 -26.04
N LYS A 46 9.89 -0.91 -24.85
CA LYS A 46 9.50 -0.34 -23.54
C LYS A 46 9.50 1.19 -23.53
N SER A 47 10.58 1.83 -23.98
CA SER A 47 10.71 3.29 -23.96
C SER A 47 9.61 3.97 -24.77
N ARG A 48 9.26 3.41 -25.94
CA ARG A 48 8.20 3.93 -26.81
C ARG A 48 6.82 3.80 -26.16
N ILE A 49 6.56 2.68 -25.48
CA ILE A 49 5.29 2.47 -24.75
C ILE A 49 5.18 3.44 -23.57
N LEU A 50 6.27 3.66 -22.83
CA LEU A 50 6.30 4.62 -21.72
C LEU A 50 6.09 6.06 -22.18
N GLU A 51 6.73 6.46 -23.28
CA GLU A 51 6.51 7.77 -23.90
C GLU A 51 5.04 7.95 -24.29
N LEU A 52 4.46 6.95 -24.97
CA LEU A 52 3.06 6.94 -25.34
C LEU A 52 2.14 7.08 -24.10
N ALA A 53 2.37 6.29 -23.06
CA ALA A 53 1.61 6.35 -21.81
C ALA A 53 1.64 7.77 -21.19
N ASN A 54 2.81 8.39 -21.15
CA ASN A 54 3.01 9.69 -20.53
C ASN A 54 2.36 10.85 -21.29
N THR A 55 2.09 10.70 -22.60
CA THR A 55 1.30 11.71 -23.32
C THR A 55 -0.14 11.86 -22.80
N ARG A 56 -0.66 10.87 -22.06
CA ARG A 56 -2.02 10.94 -21.47
C ARG A 56 -2.16 11.93 -20.34
N SER A 57 -1.08 12.28 -19.65
CA SER A 57 -1.14 13.23 -18.54
C SER A 57 -0.02 14.26 -18.66
N LYS A 58 -0.39 15.43 -19.20
CA LYS A 58 0.51 16.59 -19.23
C LYS A 58 0.94 17.03 -17.83
N THR A 59 0.01 17.00 -16.87
CA THR A 59 0.28 17.37 -15.48
C THR A 59 1.34 16.45 -14.86
N LEU A 60 1.15 15.13 -14.91
CA LEU A 60 2.13 14.21 -14.33
C LEU A 60 3.48 14.29 -15.04
N SER A 61 3.48 14.35 -16.38
CA SER A 61 4.71 14.52 -17.16
C SER A 61 5.45 15.80 -16.79
N SER A 62 4.76 16.93 -16.62
CA SER A 62 5.37 18.20 -16.20
C SER A 62 5.96 18.17 -14.79
N LEU A 63 5.48 17.28 -13.94
CA LEU A 63 5.99 17.06 -12.58
C LEU A 63 7.08 15.98 -12.54
N GLY A 64 7.57 15.53 -13.70
CA GLY A 64 8.50 14.42 -13.81
C GLY A 64 7.95 13.12 -13.22
N ALA A 65 6.62 12.93 -13.24
CA ALA A 65 5.89 11.75 -12.74
C ALA A 65 5.36 10.91 -13.92
N GLY A 66 4.35 10.07 -13.69
CA GLY A 66 3.73 9.24 -14.74
C GLY A 66 4.34 7.85 -14.86
N ALA A 67 4.18 7.21 -16.02
CA ALA A 67 4.70 5.89 -16.29
C ALA A 67 6.23 5.86 -16.25
N LYS A 68 6.78 5.00 -15.39
CA LYS A 68 8.21 4.87 -15.09
C LYS A 68 8.82 3.60 -15.65
N ASP A 69 8.08 2.51 -15.61
CA ASP A 69 8.60 1.21 -16.04
C ASP A 69 7.47 0.30 -16.54
N ILE A 70 7.87 -0.79 -17.18
CA ILE A 70 7.01 -1.88 -17.62
C ILE A 70 7.60 -3.20 -17.15
N GLU A 71 6.77 -4.00 -16.47
CA GLU A 71 7.04 -5.40 -16.19
C GLU A 71 6.13 -6.28 -17.04
N VAL A 72 6.59 -7.48 -17.39
CA VAL A 72 5.80 -8.42 -18.20
C VAL A 72 5.82 -9.80 -17.56
N ASN A 73 4.66 -10.24 -17.14
CA ASN A 73 4.41 -11.53 -16.51
C ASN A 73 3.81 -12.50 -17.52
N VAL A 74 4.38 -13.69 -17.59
CA VAL A 74 3.97 -14.75 -18.52
C VAL A 74 3.35 -15.87 -17.70
N TYR A 75 2.12 -16.22 -18.01
CA TYR A 75 1.41 -17.34 -17.39
C TYR A 75 1.13 -18.38 -18.46
N GLU A 76 1.76 -19.55 -18.33
CA GLU A 76 1.50 -20.69 -19.24
C GLU A 76 0.41 -21.64 -18.72
N ARG A 77 0.29 -21.75 -17.39
CA ARG A 77 -0.66 -22.63 -16.70
C ARG A 77 -1.24 -21.93 -15.46
N PRO A 78 -2.47 -22.28 -15.03
CA PRO A 78 -3.42 -23.15 -15.73
C PRO A 78 -4.02 -22.49 -16.98
N HIS A 79 -3.92 -21.17 -17.09
CA HIS A 79 -4.46 -20.41 -18.21
C HIS A 79 -3.37 -19.57 -18.87
N ARG A 80 -3.31 -19.69 -20.20
CA ARG A 80 -2.28 -19.05 -21.01
C ARG A 80 -2.60 -17.57 -21.23
N MET A 81 -1.81 -16.68 -20.66
CA MET A 81 -1.94 -15.23 -20.86
C MET A 81 -0.64 -14.48 -20.58
N LEU A 82 -0.56 -13.26 -21.08
CA LEU A 82 0.51 -12.32 -20.77
C LEU A 82 -0.12 -11.12 -20.03
N ILE A 83 0.47 -10.72 -18.91
CA ILE A 83 0.04 -9.55 -18.15
C ILE A 83 1.17 -8.53 -18.19
N VAL A 84 0.87 -7.35 -18.74
CA VAL A 84 1.79 -6.20 -18.73
C VAL A 84 1.45 -5.33 -17.54
N HIS A 85 2.44 -5.09 -16.68
CA HIS A 85 2.34 -4.08 -15.62
C HIS A 85 2.91 -2.78 -16.13
N LEU A 86 2.10 -1.72 -16.09
CA LEU A 86 2.56 -0.34 -16.24
C LEU A 86 2.80 0.24 -14.84
N ILE A 87 4.04 0.62 -14.54
CA ILE A 87 4.44 1.14 -13.23
C ILE A 87 4.34 2.66 -13.29
N VAL A 88 3.47 3.27 -12.48
CA VAL A 88 3.08 4.69 -12.62
C VAL A 88 3.24 5.44 -11.31
N ASP A 89 4.07 6.49 -11.30
CA ASP A 89 4.08 7.50 -10.23
C ASP A 89 2.86 8.42 -10.38
N VAL A 90 1.95 8.33 -9.41
CA VAL A 90 0.67 9.07 -9.42
C VAL A 90 0.68 10.30 -8.50
N ARG A 91 1.82 10.64 -7.90
CA ARG A 91 1.97 11.76 -6.96
C ARG A 91 0.90 11.71 -5.86
N ASP A 92 0.18 12.82 -5.68
CA ASP A 92 -0.80 13.02 -4.63
C ASP A 92 -2.16 12.36 -4.87
N ALA A 93 -2.35 11.72 -6.03
CA ALA A 93 -3.57 10.98 -6.31
C ALA A 93 -3.51 9.56 -5.72
N MET A 94 -4.69 8.97 -5.50
CA MET A 94 -4.77 7.53 -5.27
C MET A 94 -4.31 6.75 -6.51
N GLY A 95 -4.68 7.21 -7.71
CA GLY A 95 -4.08 6.77 -8.97
C GLY A 95 -5.00 6.00 -9.91
N ALA A 96 -6.13 5.45 -9.44
CA ALA A 96 -7.00 4.57 -10.23
C ALA A 96 -7.35 5.12 -11.63
N ASN A 97 -7.93 6.31 -11.72
CA ASN A 97 -8.37 6.88 -13.00
C ASN A 97 -7.20 7.14 -13.96
N VAL A 98 -6.08 7.65 -13.43
CA VAL A 98 -4.89 7.96 -14.25
C VAL A 98 -4.29 6.69 -14.80
N VAL A 99 -4.07 5.68 -13.94
CA VAL A 99 -3.48 4.40 -14.32
C VAL A 99 -4.34 3.69 -15.36
N ASN A 100 -5.66 3.60 -15.14
CA ASN A 100 -6.58 3.00 -16.10
C ASN A 100 -6.53 3.72 -17.45
N SER A 101 -6.56 5.06 -17.45
CA SER A 101 -6.49 5.86 -18.68
C SER A 101 -5.18 5.65 -19.45
N MET A 102 -4.05 5.48 -18.75
CA MET A 102 -2.77 5.14 -19.37
C MET A 102 -2.79 3.72 -19.95
N CYS A 103 -3.30 2.74 -19.21
CA CYS A 103 -3.46 1.36 -19.68
C CYS A 103 -4.35 1.26 -20.92
N GLU A 104 -5.48 1.98 -20.93
CA GLU A 104 -6.36 2.08 -22.09
C GLU A 104 -5.67 2.65 -23.32
N TYR A 105 -4.78 3.62 -23.11
CA TYR A 105 -4.11 4.27 -24.22
C TYR A 105 -3.01 3.44 -24.86
N VAL A 106 -2.24 2.71 -24.04
CA VAL A 106 -1.16 1.87 -24.57
C VAL A 106 -1.66 0.53 -25.09
N ALA A 107 -2.89 0.11 -24.75
CA ALA A 107 -3.44 -1.18 -25.15
C ALA A 107 -3.37 -1.45 -26.67
N PRO A 108 -3.77 -0.54 -27.59
CA PRO A 108 -3.65 -0.78 -29.03
C PRO A 108 -2.21 -1.02 -29.49
N GLU A 109 -1.25 -0.37 -28.85
CA GLU A 109 0.17 -0.57 -29.16
C GLU A 109 0.66 -1.94 -28.67
N ILE A 110 0.20 -2.37 -27.49
CA ILE A 110 0.48 -3.72 -26.98
C ILE A 110 -0.13 -4.79 -27.89
N GLU A 111 -1.36 -4.61 -28.39
CA GLU A 111 -1.97 -5.54 -29.36
C GLU A 111 -1.12 -5.64 -30.64
N LYS A 112 -0.70 -4.49 -31.19
CA LYS A 112 0.16 -4.45 -32.39
C LYS A 112 1.49 -5.18 -32.18
N ILE A 113 2.15 -4.98 -31.04
CA ILE A 113 3.45 -5.59 -30.72
C ILE A 113 3.32 -7.11 -30.53
N THR A 114 2.23 -7.55 -29.92
CA THR A 114 2.06 -8.95 -29.49
C THR A 114 1.32 -9.82 -30.49
N GLY A 115 0.53 -9.21 -31.39
CA GLY A 115 -0.44 -9.91 -32.23
C GLY A 115 -1.65 -10.47 -31.46
N GLY A 116 -1.71 -10.26 -30.14
CA GLY A 116 -2.79 -10.72 -29.28
C GLY A 116 -3.91 -9.69 -29.12
N ARG A 117 -4.93 -10.07 -28.35
CA ARG A 117 -6.07 -9.22 -27.98
C ARG A 117 -5.97 -8.79 -26.52
N VAL A 118 -6.11 -7.49 -26.25
CA VAL A 118 -6.18 -6.96 -24.89
C VAL A 118 -7.61 -7.08 -24.34
N ASN A 119 -7.73 -7.67 -23.15
CA ASN A 119 -9.02 -7.87 -22.48
C ASN A 119 -9.26 -6.86 -21.37
N LEU A 120 -8.45 -6.90 -20.29
CA LEU A 120 -8.55 -5.99 -19.14
C LEU A 120 -7.46 -4.90 -19.19
N ARG A 121 -7.81 -3.70 -18.70
CA ARG A 121 -6.96 -2.52 -18.53
C ARG A 121 -7.36 -1.88 -17.20
N ILE A 122 -6.69 -2.25 -16.12
CA ILE A 122 -7.20 -1.96 -14.77
C ILE A 122 -6.04 -1.81 -13.79
N LEU A 123 -6.13 -0.89 -12.83
CA LEU A 123 -5.17 -0.85 -11.74
C LEU A 123 -5.19 -2.14 -10.92
N SER A 124 -4.04 -2.50 -10.36
CA SER A 124 -3.98 -3.43 -9.25
C SER A 124 -4.10 -2.66 -7.93
N ASN A 125 -4.97 -3.14 -7.03
CA ASN A 125 -5.00 -2.64 -5.66
C ASN A 125 -3.77 -3.13 -4.86
N LEU A 126 -3.24 -4.31 -5.17
CA LEU A 126 -2.01 -4.79 -4.57
C LEU A 126 -0.81 -4.11 -5.23
N THR A 127 -0.08 -3.31 -4.47
CA THR A 127 1.18 -2.72 -4.92
C THR A 127 2.27 -2.90 -3.88
N LYS A 128 3.40 -3.45 -4.32
CA LYS A 128 4.64 -3.55 -3.53
C LYS A 128 5.49 -2.28 -3.58
N TYR A 129 5.09 -1.29 -4.39
CA TYR A 129 5.88 -0.08 -4.66
C TYR A 129 5.47 1.12 -3.82
N ARG A 130 4.26 1.09 -3.25
CA ARG A 130 3.67 2.19 -2.47
C ARG A 130 3.39 1.74 -1.04
N VAL A 131 4.46 1.71 -0.25
CA VAL A 131 4.49 1.13 1.09
C VAL A 131 4.77 2.21 2.11
N ALA A 132 3.96 2.23 3.17
CA ALA A 132 4.15 3.08 4.33
C ALA A 132 4.73 2.28 5.48
N TYR A 133 5.64 2.92 6.21
CA TYR A 133 6.35 2.37 7.35
C TYR A 133 6.09 3.25 8.56
N ALA A 134 5.90 2.62 9.72
CA ALA A 134 5.96 3.32 10.98
C ALA A 134 6.64 2.48 12.05
N SER A 135 7.26 3.16 13.00
CA SER A 135 7.87 2.55 14.18
C SER A 135 7.61 3.39 15.43
N ALA A 136 7.58 2.73 16.58
CA ALA A 136 7.54 3.38 17.88
C ALA A 136 8.22 2.50 18.93
N VAL A 137 8.85 3.17 19.90
CA VAL A 137 9.36 2.53 21.12
C VAL A 137 8.35 2.76 22.24
N PHE A 138 8.06 1.71 23.00
CA PHE A 138 7.22 1.78 24.20
C PHE A 138 8.06 1.33 25.40
N SER A 139 8.42 2.28 26.25
CA SER A 139 9.28 2.01 27.40
C SER A 139 8.67 0.99 28.36
N LYS A 140 9.47 0.00 28.75
CA LYS A 140 9.08 -1.02 29.73
C LYS A 140 8.71 -0.42 31.10
N ASP A 141 9.28 0.74 31.44
CA ASP A 141 9.01 1.43 32.70
C ASP A 141 7.61 2.07 32.71
N ILE A 142 7.01 2.26 31.52
CA ILE A 142 5.67 2.82 31.34
C ILE A 142 4.63 1.73 31.17
N ILE A 143 4.96 0.68 30.42
CA ILE A 143 4.00 -0.37 30.07
C ILE A 143 4.10 -1.62 30.94
N GLY A 144 5.21 -1.79 31.67
CA GLY A 144 5.54 -2.97 32.47
C GLY A 144 6.38 -3.98 31.67
N LYS A 145 7.38 -4.57 32.32
CA LYS A 145 8.24 -5.60 31.70
C LYS A 145 7.44 -6.83 31.25
N GLU A 146 6.50 -7.28 32.08
CA GLU A 146 5.61 -8.40 31.75
C GLU A 146 4.74 -8.10 30.53
N ALA A 147 4.23 -6.86 30.39
CA ALA A 147 3.48 -6.46 29.21
C ALA A 147 4.34 -6.50 27.94
N VAL A 148 5.63 -6.11 28.01
CA VAL A 148 6.56 -6.25 26.88
C VAL A 148 6.65 -7.72 26.45
N ASP A 149 6.87 -8.62 27.41
CA ASP A 149 7.01 -10.05 27.16
C ASP A 149 5.74 -10.64 26.55
N ASN A 150 4.59 -10.38 27.16
CA ASN A 150 3.31 -10.91 26.69
C ASN A 150 2.91 -10.36 25.31
N ILE A 151 3.23 -9.10 24.99
CA ILE A 151 2.99 -8.54 23.65
C ILE A 151 3.86 -9.26 22.60
N VAL A 152 5.13 -9.56 22.92
CA VAL A 152 6.01 -10.31 22.02
C VAL A 152 5.49 -11.73 21.80
N GLU A 153 5.00 -12.41 22.85
CA GLU A 153 4.38 -13.74 22.68
C GLU A 153 3.08 -13.69 21.87
N ALA A 154 2.23 -12.67 22.09
CA ALA A 154 1.02 -12.48 21.31
C ALA A 154 1.31 -12.20 19.82
N TYR A 155 2.40 -11.48 19.53
CA TYR A 155 2.91 -11.31 18.17
C TYR A 155 3.35 -12.64 17.56
N ARG A 156 4.11 -13.46 18.29
CA ARG A 156 4.52 -14.79 17.81
C ARG A 156 3.34 -15.69 17.48
N MET A 157 2.27 -15.66 18.30
CA MET A 157 1.02 -16.36 17.97
C MET A 157 0.45 -15.87 16.63
N ALA A 158 0.40 -14.56 16.40
CA ALA A 158 -0.08 -14.00 15.13
C ALA A 158 0.80 -14.36 13.93
N VAL A 159 2.09 -14.65 14.11
CA VAL A 159 2.99 -15.12 13.04
C VAL A 159 2.67 -16.56 12.64
N VAL A 160 2.33 -17.43 13.59
CA VAL A 160 2.17 -18.88 13.33
C VAL A 160 0.73 -19.33 13.12
N ASP A 161 -0.25 -18.54 13.56
CA ASP A 161 -1.68 -18.86 13.45
C ASP A 161 -2.44 -17.83 12.62
N ILE A 162 -2.92 -18.25 11.43
CA ILE A 162 -3.68 -17.41 10.51
C ILE A 162 -4.98 -16.86 11.14
N TYR A 163 -5.61 -17.61 12.04
CA TYR A 163 -6.83 -17.16 12.73
C TYR A 163 -6.52 -15.96 13.62
N ARG A 164 -5.38 -16.01 14.33
CA ARG A 164 -4.88 -14.88 15.11
C ARG A 164 -4.39 -13.75 14.22
N ALA A 165 -3.65 -14.03 13.15
CA ALA A 165 -3.16 -13.02 12.19
C ALA A 165 -4.31 -12.17 11.64
N SER A 166 -5.43 -12.81 11.27
CA SER A 166 -6.61 -12.14 10.75
C SER A 166 -7.18 -11.13 11.76
N THR A 167 -7.34 -11.56 13.01
CA THR A 167 -7.82 -10.71 14.10
C THR A 167 -6.84 -9.58 14.42
N ASN A 168 -5.53 -9.87 14.36
CA ASN A 168 -4.46 -8.89 14.58
C ASN A 168 -4.49 -7.77 13.53
N ASN A 169 -4.59 -8.14 12.25
CA ASN A 169 -4.64 -7.19 11.13
C ASN A 169 -5.96 -6.40 11.12
N LYS A 170 -7.09 -7.03 11.46
CA LYS A 170 -8.36 -6.31 11.70
C LYS A 170 -8.18 -5.20 12.74
N GLY A 171 -7.42 -5.47 13.80
CA GLY A 171 -7.06 -4.48 14.82
C GLY A 171 -6.33 -3.25 14.28
N ILE A 172 -5.42 -3.44 13.32
CA ILE A 172 -4.72 -2.36 12.59
C ILE A 172 -5.73 -1.55 11.78
N MET A 173 -6.55 -2.24 10.98
CA MET A 173 -7.48 -1.61 10.04
C MET A 173 -8.59 -0.81 10.73
N ASN A 174 -9.00 -1.19 11.94
CA ASN A 174 -9.91 -0.36 12.76
C ASN A 174 -9.45 1.10 12.87
N GLY A 175 -8.14 1.34 13.00
CA GLY A 175 -7.56 2.68 13.11
C GLY A 175 -7.42 3.35 11.76
N ILE A 176 -6.89 2.63 10.77
CA ILE A 176 -6.63 3.13 9.43
C ILE A 176 -7.95 3.54 8.76
N ASP A 177 -8.94 2.65 8.74
CA ASP A 177 -10.22 2.87 8.07
C ASP A 177 -10.98 4.05 8.66
N ALA A 178 -10.91 4.24 9.98
CA ALA A 178 -11.53 5.40 10.62
C ALA A 178 -10.98 6.72 10.05
N VAL A 179 -9.66 6.79 9.80
CA VAL A 179 -9.03 7.99 9.20
C VAL A 179 -9.33 8.07 7.70
N LEU A 180 -9.35 6.95 6.98
CA LEU A 180 -9.70 6.92 5.56
C LEU A 180 -11.13 7.42 5.32
N VAL A 181 -12.08 6.95 6.12
CA VAL A 181 -13.48 7.43 6.09
C VAL A 181 -13.55 8.91 6.42
N ALA A 182 -12.85 9.37 7.46
CA ALA A 182 -12.84 10.79 7.85
C ALA A 182 -12.28 11.70 6.74
N THR A 183 -11.34 11.20 5.95
CA THR A 183 -10.69 11.93 4.84
C THR A 183 -11.31 11.65 3.48
N MET A 184 -12.39 10.89 3.41
CA MET A 184 -13.10 10.49 2.18
C MET A 184 -12.22 9.72 1.17
N ASN A 185 -11.25 8.93 1.67
CA ASN A 185 -10.47 7.99 0.87
C ASN A 185 -11.17 6.63 0.79
N ASP A 186 -10.84 5.84 -0.24
CA ASP A 186 -11.40 4.50 -0.43
C ASP A 186 -10.77 3.50 0.53
N TRP A 187 -11.49 3.15 1.61
CA TRP A 187 -11.02 2.17 2.58
C TRP A 187 -11.03 0.73 2.03
N ARG A 188 -11.86 0.40 1.03
CA ARG A 188 -11.91 -0.94 0.45
C ARG A 188 -10.63 -1.21 -0.35
N ALA A 189 -10.12 -0.20 -1.04
CA ALA A 189 -8.84 -0.30 -1.73
C ALA A 189 -7.68 -0.53 -0.74
N ALA A 190 -7.69 0.18 0.40
CA ALA A 190 -6.69 0.00 1.45
C ALA A 190 -6.77 -1.39 2.11
N GLU A 191 -7.97 -1.86 2.44
CA GLU A 191 -8.22 -3.20 2.99
C GLU A 191 -7.76 -4.31 2.04
N ALA A 192 -8.15 -4.24 0.77
CA ALA A 192 -7.76 -5.22 -0.24
C ALA A 192 -6.23 -5.26 -0.41
N ASN A 193 -5.57 -4.09 -0.41
CA ASN A 193 -4.12 -4.00 -0.52
C ASN A 193 -3.42 -4.58 0.70
N ALA A 194 -3.78 -4.13 1.91
CA ALA A 194 -3.17 -4.55 3.17
C ALA A 194 -3.28 -6.06 3.38
N HIS A 195 -4.47 -6.63 3.16
CA HIS A 195 -4.69 -8.07 3.35
C HIS A 195 -4.09 -8.93 2.25
N SER A 196 -4.02 -8.46 1.00
CA SER A 196 -3.31 -9.18 -0.07
C SER A 196 -1.80 -9.14 0.17
N TYR A 197 -1.27 -8.01 0.64
CA TYR A 197 0.14 -7.87 1.02
C TYR A 197 0.53 -8.81 2.14
N ALA A 198 -0.31 -8.88 3.18
CA ALA A 198 -0.14 -9.79 4.30
C ALA A 198 -0.11 -11.27 3.87
N ALA A 199 -0.61 -11.61 2.67
CA ALA A 199 -0.73 -12.97 2.16
C ALA A 199 0.32 -13.38 1.13
N LEU A 200 1.25 -12.48 0.74
CA LEU A 200 2.23 -12.73 -0.33
C LEU A 200 3.10 -13.96 -0.09
N GLU A 201 3.44 -14.26 1.17
CA GLU A 201 4.26 -15.41 1.58
C GLU A 201 3.47 -16.40 2.47
N GLY A 202 2.14 -16.35 2.37
CA GLY A 202 1.22 -16.88 3.39
C GLY A 202 0.71 -15.76 4.29
N TYR A 203 -0.50 -15.92 4.84
CA TYR A 203 -1.17 -14.83 5.57
C TYR A 203 -0.57 -14.65 6.97
N GLY A 204 0.05 -13.49 7.21
CA GLY A 204 0.71 -13.14 8.47
C GLY A 204 0.36 -11.75 9.02
N PRO A 205 0.98 -11.34 10.14
CA PRO A 205 0.73 -10.04 10.76
C PRO A 205 1.48 -8.91 10.04
N LEU A 206 0.81 -7.77 9.83
CA LEU A 206 1.42 -6.57 9.21
C LEU A 206 2.32 -5.79 10.18
N ALA A 207 2.05 -5.88 11.48
CA ALA A 207 2.87 -5.27 12.53
C ALA A 207 3.78 -6.32 13.19
N LYS A 208 4.99 -5.89 13.57
CA LYS A 208 5.99 -6.71 14.25
C LYS A 208 6.32 -6.10 15.60
N TYR A 209 6.59 -6.97 16.58
CA TYR A 209 7.01 -6.56 17.91
C TYR A 209 8.27 -7.31 18.33
N GLU A 210 9.23 -6.55 18.82
CA GLU A 210 10.50 -7.06 19.33
C GLU A 210 10.91 -6.30 20.59
N LYS A 211 11.89 -6.84 21.30
CA LYS A 211 12.48 -6.21 22.47
C LYS A 211 13.86 -5.68 22.10
N ASN A 212 14.12 -4.40 22.35
CA ASN A 212 15.45 -3.84 22.13
C ASN A 212 16.44 -4.20 23.26
N SER A 213 17.70 -3.77 23.12
CA SER A 213 18.75 -4.01 24.12
C SER A 213 18.45 -3.44 25.51
N ASN A 214 17.62 -2.41 25.60
CA ASN A 214 17.21 -1.79 26.87
C ASN A 214 16.04 -2.53 27.53
N GLY A 215 15.45 -3.50 26.83
CA GLY A 215 14.28 -4.23 27.28
C GLY A 215 12.95 -3.54 26.98
N ASP A 216 12.94 -2.47 26.20
CA ASP A 216 11.72 -1.78 25.75
C ASP A 216 11.11 -2.51 24.56
N LEU A 217 9.79 -2.35 24.40
CA LEU A 217 9.07 -2.88 23.25
C LEU A 217 9.27 -1.96 22.05
N VAL A 218 9.70 -2.52 20.93
CA VAL A 218 9.73 -1.84 19.62
C VAL A 218 8.62 -2.41 18.77
N GLY A 219 7.71 -1.54 18.32
CA GLY A 219 6.70 -1.88 17.34
C GLY A 219 7.08 -1.32 15.98
N THR A 220 6.94 -2.12 14.93
CA THR A 220 7.08 -1.69 13.53
C THR A 220 5.89 -2.15 12.70
N ILE A 221 5.57 -1.42 11.64
CA ILE A 221 4.57 -1.81 10.65
C ILE A 221 5.08 -1.47 9.26
N GLU A 222 4.80 -2.37 8.33
CA GLU A 222 5.00 -2.18 6.90
C GLU A 222 3.68 -2.51 6.21
N ILE A 223 3.10 -1.54 5.53
CA ILE A 223 1.75 -1.69 4.96
C ILE A 223 1.61 -0.87 3.68
N PRO A 224 1.16 -1.47 2.57
CA PRO A 224 0.88 -0.71 1.35
C PRO A 224 -0.44 0.04 1.49
N ILE A 225 -0.38 1.35 1.27
CA ILE A 225 -1.52 2.26 1.44
C ILE A 225 -1.57 3.21 0.25
N ALA A 226 -2.51 2.95 -0.66
CA ALA A 226 -2.78 3.80 -1.81
C ALA A 226 -3.85 4.85 -1.46
N VAL A 227 -3.40 6.05 -1.08
CA VAL A 227 -4.28 7.18 -0.68
C VAL A 227 -4.04 8.41 -1.53
N GLY A 228 -5.03 9.29 -1.57
CA GLY A 228 -4.93 10.57 -2.28
C GLY A 228 -5.22 11.76 -1.38
N THR A 229 -4.46 12.84 -1.57
CA THR A 229 -4.79 14.18 -1.07
C THR A 229 -5.49 15.04 -2.13
N VAL A 230 -5.46 14.60 -3.39
CA VAL A 230 -6.18 15.19 -4.53
C VAL A 230 -7.01 14.16 -5.29
N GLY A 231 -7.95 14.65 -6.11
CA GLY A 231 -8.83 13.82 -6.95
C GLY A 231 -10.03 13.22 -6.21
N GLY A 232 -11.00 12.69 -6.97
CA GLY A 232 -12.19 12.04 -6.42
C GLY A 232 -12.93 12.87 -5.36
N THR A 233 -13.46 12.18 -4.34
CA THR A 233 -14.14 12.78 -3.18
C THR A 233 -13.19 13.52 -2.24
N THR A 234 -11.90 13.16 -2.22
CA THR A 234 -10.92 13.81 -1.34
C THR A 234 -10.69 15.27 -1.78
N GLY A 235 -10.63 15.54 -3.08
CA GLY A 235 -10.47 16.89 -3.61
C GLY A 235 -11.74 17.75 -3.60
N SER A 236 -12.92 17.13 -3.74
CA SER A 236 -14.19 17.83 -4.01
C SER A 236 -15.04 18.12 -2.77
N ILE A 237 -14.91 17.35 -1.69
CA ILE A 237 -15.75 17.48 -0.49
C ILE A 237 -15.08 18.31 0.60
N ASP A 238 -15.77 19.32 1.12
CA ASP A 238 -15.21 20.22 2.15
C ASP A 238 -14.83 19.51 3.45
N LYS A 239 -15.60 18.51 3.87
CA LYS A 239 -15.25 17.67 5.03
C LYS A 239 -13.87 17.02 4.87
N ALA A 240 -13.54 16.52 3.68
CA ALA A 240 -12.23 15.92 3.41
C ALA A 240 -11.11 16.96 3.51
N ARG A 241 -11.34 18.19 3.03
CA ARG A 241 -10.39 19.30 3.13
C ARG A 241 -10.16 19.73 4.58
N ILE A 242 -11.22 19.82 5.38
CA ILE A 242 -11.13 20.12 6.82
C ILE A 242 -10.35 19.03 7.55
N ALA A 243 -10.68 17.76 7.31
CA ALA A 243 -9.97 16.63 7.91
C ALA A 243 -8.46 16.67 7.58
N ARG A 244 -8.10 16.92 6.31
CA ARG A 244 -6.69 17.08 5.91
C ARG A 244 -6.02 18.29 6.56
N LYS A 245 -6.72 19.43 6.67
CA LYS A 245 -6.21 20.62 7.36
C LYS A 245 -5.93 20.34 8.84
N ILE A 246 -6.78 19.55 9.50
CA ILE A 246 -6.56 19.11 10.89
C ILE A 246 -5.35 18.16 10.99
N LEU A 247 -5.21 17.23 10.03
CA LEU A 247 -4.06 16.32 9.98
C LEU A 247 -2.74 17.05 9.72
N GLY A 248 -2.78 18.16 8.98
CA GLY A 248 -1.60 18.96 8.67
C GLY A 248 -0.65 18.33 7.63
N VAL A 249 -1.12 17.32 6.89
CA VAL A 249 -0.33 16.61 5.88
C VAL A 249 -0.26 17.40 4.57
N SER A 250 0.93 17.43 3.96
CA SER A 250 1.21 18.21 2.75
C SER A 250 1.06 17.40 1.46
N ASN A 251 1.25 16.09 1.53
CA ASN A 251 1.21 15.19 0.37
C ASN A 251 0.71 13.78 0.74
N ALA A 252 0.44 12.95 -0.27
CA ALA A 252 -0.07 11.59 -0.08
C ALA A 252 0.92 10.65 0.62
N THR A 253 2.23 10.87 0.45
CA THR A 253 3.29 10.09 1.11
C THR A 253 3.30 10.32 2.62
N GLU A 254 3.25 11.58 3.05
CA GLU A 254 3.13 11.97 4.46
C GLU A 254 1.83 11.43 5.06
N PHE A 255 0.73 11.54 4.32
CA PHE A 255 -0.55 11.00 4.75
C PHE A 255 -0.51 9.48 4.95
N ALA A 256 0.13 8.73 4.04
CA ALA A 256 0.31 7.29 4.20
C ALA A 256 1.14 6.93 5.44
N GLY A 257 2.19 7.71 5.75
CA GLY A 257 2.97 7.55 6.99
C GLY A 257 2.14 7.76 8.26
N VAL A 258 1.26 8.77 8.27
CA VAL A 258 0.30 8.99 9.38
C VAL A 258 -0.62 7.78 9.55
N LEU A 259 -1.14 7.22 8.46
CA LEU A 259 -2.00 6.04 8.51
C LEU A 259 -1.27 4.81 9.06
N ALA A 260 -0.03 4.57 8.65
CA ALA A 260 0.80 3.50 9.21
C ALA A 260 0.99 3.69 10.73
N ALA A 261 1.30 4.91 11.19
CA ALA A 261 1.43 5.21 12.60
C ALA A 261 0.11 4.98 13.39
N VAL A 262 -1.03 5.37 12.81
CA VAL A 262 -2.35 5.11 13.41
C VAL A 262 -2.65 3.62 13.50
N GLY A 263 -2.34 2.86 12.44
CA GLY A 263 -2.48 1.40 12.42
C GLY A 263 -1.65 0.72 13.50
N LEU A 264 -0.37 1.08 13.62
CA LEU A 264 0.51 0.57 14.67
C LEU A 264 0.04 0.96 16.07
N ALA A 265 -0.42 2.20 16.26
CA ALA A 265 -0.97 2.65 17.54
C ALA A 265 -2.23 1.87 17.93
N GLN A 266 -3.10 1.59 16.97
CA GLN A 266 -4.32 0.83 17.21
C GLN A 266 -4.02 -0.63 17.55
N ASN A 267 -3.08 -1.24 16.84
CA ASN A 267 -2.63 -2.61 17.10
C ASN A 267 -1.96 -2.74 18.46
N PHE A 268 -1.02 -1.86 18.81
CA PHE A 268 -0.39 -1.85 20.14
C PHE A 268 -1.44 -1.75 21.25
N SER A 269 -2.43 -0.86 21.10
CA SER A 269 -3.49 -0.70 22.09
C SER A 269 -4.30 -1.98 22.29
N ALA A 270 -4.59 -2.71 21.21
CA ALA A 270 -5.38 -3.94 21.26
C ALA A 270 -4.59 -5.10 21.85
N VAL A 271 -3.35 -5.30 21.38
CA VAL A 271 -2.49 -6.39 21.85
C VAL A 271 -2.14 -6.18 23.32
N ARG A 272 -1.81 -4.95 23.74
CA ARG A 272 -1.54 -4.63 25.14
C ARG A 272 -2.74 -4.98 26.03
N ALA A 273 -3.96 -4.58 25.65
CA ALA A 273 -5.14 -4.86 26.47
C ALA A 273 -5.33 -6.37 26.68
N LEU A 274 -5.20 -7.17 25.62
CA LEU A 274 -5.33 -8.63 25.68
C LEU A 274 -4.19 -9.33 26.45
N ALA A 275 -3.01 -8.71 26.47
CA ALA A 275 -1.81 -9.26 27.08
C ALA A 275 -1.66 -8.90 28.58
N THR A 276 -2.51 -8.02 29.09
CA THR A 276 -2.45 -7.50 30.47
C THR A 276 -3.80 -7.57 31.19
N GLU A 277 -4.76 -8.33 30.67
CA GLU A 277 -5.93 -8.81 31.43
C GLU A 277 -5.51 -9.95 32.36
#